data_AF-A0A2P2BMV9-F1
#
_entry.id   AF-A0A2P2BMV9-F1
#
_cell.length_a   1.000
_cell.length_b   1.000
_cell.length_c   1.000
_cell.angle_alpha   90.00
_cell.angle_beta   90.00
_cell.angle_gamma   90.00
#
_symmetry.space_group_name_H-M   'P 1'
#
loop_
_entity.id
_entity.type
_entity.pdbx_description
1 polymer ?
#
loop_
_entity_poly.entity_id
_entity_poly.type
_entity_poly.pdbx_seq_one_letter_code
_entity_poly.pdbx_strand_id
1 'polypeptide(L)' 'MDLNKPGKKSTSKSKKKKILTDNDIMKYEIASELGLIDKVNELGWAGLTAKEAGRIGGILTSRKKQKKKMEESNKEDGSV' A
#
# COMPACT_ATOMS: atom_id res chain seq x y z
N MET A 1 -0.70 4.55 44.82
CA MET A 1 -0.41 3.51 43.80
C MET A 1 -0.56 4.17 42.45
N ASP A 2 0.45 4.93 42.06
CA ASP A 2 0.48 5.68 40.82
C ASP A 2 0.92 4.73 39.70
N LEU A 3 -0.01 4.31 38.84
CA LEU A 3 0.32 3.59 37.62
C LEU A 3 -0.18 4.37 36.40
N ASN A 4 0.69 5.25 35.95
CA ASN A 4 0.90 5.66 34.56
C ASN A 4 0.26 4.71 33.53
N LYS A 5 -0.76 5.19 32.80
CA LYS A 5 -1.18 4.56 31.53
C LYS A 5 -1.07 5.59 30.41
N PRO A 6 0.07 5.65 29.68
CA PRO A 6 0.19 6.50 28.53
C PRO A 6 -0.34 5.78 27.28
N GLY A 7 -1.11 6.52 26.47
CA GLY A 7 -1.09 6.37 25.03
C GLY A 7 -2.31 5.73 24.36
N LYS A 8 -3.22 6.58 23.87
CA LYS A 8 -3.47 6.64 22.41
C LYS A 8 -4.06 7.98 22.00
N LYS A 9 -3.20 8.86 21.51
CA LYS A 9 -3.55 10.08 20.77
C LYS A 9 -3.39 9.75 19.28
N SER A 10 -4.42 9.95 18.46
CA SER A 10 -4.31 10.15 17.00
C SER A 10 -5.70 10.55 16.45
N THR A 11 -6.06 11.83 16.47
CA THR A 11 -5.74 12.87 15.46
C THR A 11 -6.74 12.92 14.30
N SER A 12 -7.65 13.88 14.41
CA SER A 12 -8.02 14.88 13.39
C SER A 12 -8.05 14.42 11.92
N LYS A 13 -9.27 14.29 11.39
CA LYS A 13 -9.58 14.18 9.95
C LYS A 13 -9.19 15.48 9.22
N SER A 14 -7.93 15.62 8.84
CA SER A 14 -7.51 16.63 7.86
C SER A 14 -7.62 16.05 6.44
N LYS A 15 -8.62 16.51 5.69
CA LYS A 15 -8.79 16.26 4.25
C LYS A 15 -7.58 16.82 3.48
N LYS A 16 -6.51 16.02 3.33
CA LYS A 16 -5.42 16.32 2.40
C LYS A 16 -5.72 15.63 1.07
N LYS A 17 -5.77 16.43 0.00
CA LYS A 17 -5.87 16.00 -1.41
C LYS A 17 -4.93 14.80 -1.58
N LYS A 18 -5.49 13.60 -1.80
CA LYS A 18 -4.69 12.40 -2.01
C LYS A 18 -3.97 12.55 -3.33
N ILE A 19 -2.69 12.89 -3.28
CA ILE A 19 -1.77 12.58 -4.37
C ILE A 19 -1.91 11.07 -4.55
N LEU A 20 -2.50 10.62 -5.65
CA LEU A 20 -2.48 9.21 -6.02
C LEU A 20 -0.99 8.86 -6.11
N THR A 21 -0.47 8.23 -5.07
CA THR A 21 0.92 7.85 -5.01
C THR A 21 1.07 6.62 -5.91
N ASP A 22 2.24 6.39 -6.50
CA ASP A 22 2.51 5.21 -7.33
C ASP A 22 2.14 3.89 -6.64
N ASN A 23 2.13 3.88 -5.30
CA ASN A 23 1.68 2.75 -4.49
C ASN A 23 0.18 2.45 -4.64
N ASP A 24 -0.68 3.47 -4.75
CA ASP A 24 -2.11 3.26 -4.95
C ASP A 24 -2.35 2.69 -6.36
N ILE A 25 -1.68 3.23 -7.38
CA ILE A 25 -1.75 2.72 -8.76
C ILE A 25 -1.32 1.25 -8.81
N MET A 26 -0.15 0.92 -8.24
CA MET A 26 0.34 -0.47 -8.19
C MET A 26 -0.64 -1.41 -7.48
N LYS A 27 -1.32 -0.96 -6.41
CA LYS A 27 -2.33 -1.78 -5.73
C LYS A 27 -3.51 -2.10 -6.65
N TYR A 28 -3.98 -1.11 -7.41
CA TYR A 28 -5.05 -1.33 -8.40
C TYR A 28 -4.60 -2.22 -9.56
N GLU A 29 -3.37 -2.07 -10.05
CA GLU A 29 -2.80 -2.96 -11.07
C GLU A 29 -2.75 -4.41 -10.58
N ILE A 30 -2.25 -4.64 -9.36
CA ILE A 30 -2.20 -5.98 -8.77
C ILE A 30 -3.63 -6.53 -8.53
N ALA A 31 -4.56 -5.68 -8.09
CA ALA A 31 -5.96 -6.08 -7.96
C ALA A 31 -6.56 -6.49 -9.31
N SER A 32 -6.22 -5.78 -10.39
CA SER A 32 -6.61 -6.11 -11.76
C SER A 32 -6.03 -7.44 -12.21
N GLU A 33 -4.73 -7.65 -12.00
CA GLU A 33 -4.05 -8.92 -12.32
C GLU A 33 -4.62 -10.11 -11.55
N LEU A 34 -5.06 -9.91 -10.31
CA LEU A 34 -5.71 -10.94 -9.50
C LEU A 34 -7.22 -11.12 -9.78
N GLY A 35 -7.81 -10.32 -10.69
CA GLY A 35 -9.25 -10.35 -10.99
C GLY A 35 -10.13 -9.84 -9.84
N LEU A 36 -9.57 -9.01 -8.97
CA LEU A 36 -10.23 -8.41 -7.80
C LEU A 36 -10.66 -6.97 -8.04
N ILE A 37 -10.31 -6.40 -9.20
CA ILE A 37 -10.55 -4.99 -9.52
C ILE A 37 -12.04 -4.62 -9.50
N ASP A 38 -12.92 -5.47 -10.01
CA ASP A 38 -14.37 -5.26 -9.94
C ASP A 38 -14.84 -5.15 -8.49
N LYS A 39 -14.44 -6.08 -7.62
CA LYS A 39 -14.77 -6.02 -6.19
C LYS A 39 -14.21 -4.78 -5.50
N VAL A 40 -12.99 -4.37 -5.84
CA VAL A 40 -12.40 -3.15 -5.27
C VAL A 40 -13.13 -1.91 -5.77
N ASN A 41 -13.58 -1.87 -7.02
CA ASN A 41 -14.35 -0.75 -7.57
C ASN A 41 -15.77 -0.69 -6.99
N GLU A 42 -16.44 -1.84 -6.83
CA GLU A 42 -17.81 -1.90 -6.31
C GLU A 42 -17.88 -1.80 -4.79
N LEU A 43 -17.09 -2.59 -4.07
CA LEU A 43 -17.15 -2.73 -2.61
C LEU A 43 -16.02 -1.98 -1.89
N GLY A 44 -15.00 -1.53 -2.61
CA GLY A 44 -13.80 -0.94 -2.01
C GLY A 44 -12.86 -1.98 -1.42
N TRP A 45 -11.73 -1.49 -0.87
CA TRP A 45 -10.75 -2.31 -0.16
C TRP A 45 -11.32 -3.02 1.08
N ALA A 46 -12.42 -2.52 1.65
CA ALA A 46 -13.09 -3.13 2.79
C ALA A 46 -13.95 -4.35 2.40
N GLY A 47 -14.31 -4.49 1.12
CA GLY A 47 -15.08 -5.63 0.60
C GLY A 47 -14.23 -6.83 0.20
N LEU A 48 -12.90 -6.70 0.23
CA LEU A 48 -11.99 -7.81 -0.02
C LEU A 48 -11.86 -8.70 1.21
N THR A 49 -11.72 -10.01 0.98
CA THR A 49 -11.35 -10.94 2.04
C THR A 49 -9.90 -10.72 2.47
N ALA A 50 -9.57 -11.12 3.71
CA ALA A 50 -8.20 -11.03 4.22
C ALA A 50 -7.17 -11.75 3.32
N LYS A 51 -7.59 -12.82 2.64
CA LYS A 51 -6.74 -13.58 1.70
C LYS A 51 -6.46 -12.79 0.42
N GLU A 52 -7.46 -12.11 -0.12
CA GLU A 52 -7.37 -11.26 -1.31
C GLU A 52 -6.55 -10.00 -1.04
N ALA A 53 -6.91 -9.24 0.01
CA ALA A 53 -6.17 -8.05 0.43
C ALA A 53 -4.73 -8.39 0.84
N GLY A 54 -4.52 -9.54 1.50
CA GLY A 54 -3.21 -10.05 1.89
C GLY A 54 -2.33 -10.41 0.67
N ARG A 55 -2.91 -10.98 -0.39
CA ARG A 55 -2.19 -11.23 -1.65
C ARG A 55 -1.74 -9.93 -2.31
N ILE A 56 -2.63 -8.94 -2.43
CA ILE A 56 -2.30 -7.63 -3.02
C ILE A 56 -1.19 -6.94 -2.21
N GLY A 57 -1.33 -6.88 -0.88
CA GLY A 57 -0.34 -6.28 0.01
C GLY A 57 0.99 -7.05 0.02
N GLY A 58 0.94 -8.37 -0.11
CA GLY A 58 2.11 -9.24 -0.21
C GLY A 58 2.90 -9.00 -1.50
N ILE A 59 2.22 -8.90 -2.66
CA ILE A 59 2.84 -8.60 -3.95
C ILE A 59 3.42 -7.18 -3.93
N LEU A 60 2.68 -6.20 -3.42
CA LEU A 60 3.18 -4.82 -3.28
C LEU A 60 4.45 -4.75 -2.42
N THR A 61 4.46 -5.46 -1.29
CA THR A 61 5.60 -5.52 -0.37
C THR A 61 6.78 -6.26 -0.99
N SER A 62 6.54 -7.38 -1.67
CA SER A 62 7.55 -8.14 -2.40
C SER A 62 8.17 -7.29 -3.51
N ARG A 63 7.36 -6.57 -4.29
CA ARG A 63 7.84 -5.67 -5.36
C ARG A 63 8.67 -4.53 -4.78
N LYS A 64 8.28 -3.96 -3.63
CA LYS A 64 9.06 -2.93 -2.92
C LYS A 64 10.36 -3.46 -2.32
N LYS A 65 10.37 -4.71 -1.81
CA LYS A 65 11.57 -5.36 -1.27
C LYS A 65 12.54 -5.77 -2.37
N GLN A 66 12.03 -6.28 -3.49
CA GLN A 66 12.83 -6.58 -4.69
C GLN A 66 13.37 -5.29 -5.30
N LYS A 67 12.55 -4.24 -5.42
CA LYS A 67 13.04 -2.91 -5.81
C LYS A 67 14.11 -2.41 -4.86
N LYS A 68 14.01 -2.50 -3.53
CA LYS A 68 15.14 -2.12 -2.66
C LYS A 68 16.42 -2.93 -2.92
N LYS A 69 16.29 -4.20 -3.35
CA LYS A 69 17.42 -5.07 -3.70
C LYS A 69 17.94 -4.86 -5.13
N MET A 70 17.14 -4.25 -6.02
CA MET A 70 17.44 -3.99 -7.44
C MET A 70 17.70 -2.49 -7.72
N GLU A 71 17.23 -1.58 -6.88
CA GLU A 71 17.37 -0.12 -6.96
C GLU A 71 18.78 0.31 -6.52
N GLU A 72 19.51 -0.58 -5.85
CA GLU A 72 20.97 -0.49 -5.70
C GLU A 72 21.72 -0.84 -7.00
N SER A 73 21.03 -1.39 -8.02
CA SER A 73 21.61 -1.75 -9.33
C SER A 73 21.04 -0.94 -10.51
N ASN A 74 20.08 -0.03 -10.31
CA ASN A 74 19.41 0.70 -11.40
C ASN A 74 19.42 2.23 -11.21
N LYS A 75 20.33 2.75 -10.38
CA LYS A 75 20.54 4.19 -10.17
C LYS A 75 21.82 4.70 -10.87
N GLU A 76 22.28 3.99 -11.89
CA GLU A 76 23.50 4.32 -12.67
C GLU A 76 23.22 4.67 -14.15
N ASP A 77 21.97 4.63 -14.64
CA ASP A 77 21.67 4.86 -16.07
C ASP A 77 20.76 6.09 -16.32
N GLY A 78 21.07 7.22 -15.68
CA GLY A 78 20.23 8.42 -15.80
C GLY A 78 20.89 9.78 -15.54
N SER A 79 22.22 9.85 -15.58
CA SER A 79 22.96 11.12 -15.60
C SER A 79 24.07 11.03 -16.65
N VAL A 80 23.73 11.33 -17.90
CA VAL A 80 24.69 11.84 -18.90
C VAL A 80 24.60 13.36 -18.94
#